data_AF-A0A9D1YC63-F1
#
_entry.id   AF-A0A9D1YC63-F1
#
_cell.length_a   1.000
_cell.length_b   1.000
_cell.length_c   1.000
_cell.angle_alpha   90.00
_cell.angle_beta   90.00
_cell.angle_gamma   90.00
#
_symmetry.space_group_name_H-M   'P 1'
#
loop_
_entity.id
_entity.type
_entity.pdbx_description
1 polymer ?
#
loop_
_entity_poly.entity_id
_entity_poly.type
_entity_poly.pdbx_seq_one_letter_code
_entity_poly.pdbx_strand_id
1 'polypeptide(L)'
;MAIDVVPDWMADLEEEDVTFLKNFLLCSGSLKEIAGLYGVTYPTVRLRLDRLIQKVRLGDEHAGDPFIALIKRLALNDKLDFDTAKLLITAYKKQKGDGET
;
A
#
# COMPACT_ATOMS: atom_id res chain seq x y z
N MET A 1 3.97 10.02 19.28
CA MET A 1 4.52 8.68 18.97
C MET A 1 5.14 8.77 17.59
N ALA A 2 6.43 8.46 17.48
CA ALA A 2 7.05 8.27 16.18
C ALA A 2 6.56 6.95 15.58
N ILE A 3 6.50 6.87 14.26
CA ILE A 3 6.25 5.61 13.57
C ILE A 3 7.54 4.81 13.67
N ASP A 4 7.63 3.89 14.63
CA ASP A 4 8.80 3.01 14.81
C ASP A 4 8.82 1.84 13.80
N VAL A 5 7.72 1.62 13.07
CA VAL A 5 7.55 0.54 12.10
C VAL A 5 7.02 1.11 10.79
N VAL A 6 7.74 0.86 9.69
CA VAL A 6 7.32 1.28 8.34
C VAL A 6 5.97 0.62 8.01
N PRO A 7 4.92 1.40 7.69
CA PRO A 7 3.61 0.86 7.33
C PRO A 7 3.67 -0.01 6.06
N ASP A 8 2.81 -1.03 5.98
CA ASP A 8 2.79 -1.97 4.85
C ASP A 8 2.57 -1.28 3.49
N TRP A 9 1.78 -0.21 3.44
CA TRP A 9 1.58 0.57 2.22
C TRP A 9 2.84 1.27 1.71
N MET A 10 3.81 1.51 2.58
CA MET A 10 5.12 2.08 2.23
C MET A 10 6.12 1.02 1.76
N ALA A 11 5.83 -0.28 1.93
CA ALA A 11 6.79 -1.35 1.65
C ALA A 11 7.20 -1.42 0.17
N ASP A 12 6.29 -1.09 -0.75
CA ASP A 12 6.51 -1.13 -2.20
C ASP A 12 6.87 0.25 -2.80
N LEU A 13 7.13 1.26 -1.95
CA LEU A 13 7.56 2.57 -2.40
C LEU A 13 9.06 2.60 -2.65
N GLU A 14 9.44 3.09 -3.83
CA GLU A 14 10.85 3.32 -4.15
C GLU A 14 11.37 4.57 -3.44
N GLU A 15 12.68 4.72 -3.32
CA GLU A 15 13.30 5.91 -2.70
C GLU A 15 12.87 7.22 -3.39
N GLU A 16 12.67 7.16 -4.72
CA GLU A 16 12.18 8.28 -5.51
C GLU A 16 10.71 8.63 -5.19
N ASP A 17 9.89 7.63 -4.85
CA ASP A 17 8.49 7.81 -4.45
C ASP A 17 8.40 8.48 -3.09
N VAL A 18 9.25 8.06 -2.13
CA VAL A 18 9.35 8.67 -0.80
C VAL A 18 9.84 10.12 -0.91
N THR A 19 10.84 10.37 -1.75
CA THR A 19 11.35 11.73 -2.01
C THR A 19 10.29 12.61 -2.66
N PHE A 20 9.52 12.06 -3.60
CA PHE A 20 8.39 12.75 -4.20
C PHE A 20 7.34 13.14 -3.16
N LEU A 21 6.93 12.21 -2.30
CA LEU A 21 5.96 12.46 -1.23
C LEU A 21 6.45 13.54 -0.25
N LYS A 22 7.73 13.50 0.13
CA LYS A 22 8.35 14.54 0.98
C LYS A 22 8.23 15.92 0.32
N ASN A 23 8.64 16.04 -0.94
CA ASN A 23 8.58 17.31 -1.67
C ASN A 23 7.14 17.77 -1.91
N PHE A 24 6.21 16.84 -2.14
CA PHE A 24 4.79 17.12 -2.27
C PHE A 24 4.20 17.70 -0.99
N LEU A 25 4.55 17.14 0.18
CA LEU A 25 4.15 17.69 1.48
C LEU A 25 4.75 19.08 1.71
N LEU A 26 6.01 19.30 1.35
CA LEU A 26 6.68 20.62 1.45
C LEU A 26 6.01 21.67 0.54
N CYS A 27 5.48 21.26 -0.61
CA CYS A 27 4.66 22.10 -1.51
C CYS A 27 3.18 22.13 -1.12
N SER A 28 2.81 21.78 0.12
CA SER A 28 1.41 21.77 0.60
C SER A 28 0.44 20.95 -0.28
N GLY A 29 0.95 19.93 -0.97
CA GLY A 29 0.18 19.12 -1.92
C GLY A 29 -0.16 19.82 -3.24
N SER A 30 0.45 20.96 -3.54
CA SER A 30 0.21 21.70 -4.79
C SER A 30 0.88 21.03 -5.97
N LEU A 31 0.08 20.40 -6.82
CA LEU A 31 0.53 19.82 -8.10
C LEU A 31 1.20 20.85 -9.03
N LYS A 32 0.85 22.13 -8.92
CA LYS A 32 1.44 23.20 -9.75
C LYS A 32 2.83 23.60 -9.24
N GLU A 33 3.00 23.71 -7.93
CA GLU A 33 4.30 24.09 -7.34
C GLU A 33 5.32 22.98 -7.51
N ILE A 34 4.92 21.74 -7.28
CA ILE A 34 5.80 20.59 -7.47
C ILE A 34 6.18 20.40 -8.95
N ALA A 35 5.29 20.70 -9.90
CA ALA A 35 5.63 20.72 -11.32
C ALA A 35 6.73 21.75 -11.62
N GLY A 36 6.64 22.93 -11.01
CA GLY A 36 7.71 23.94 -11.05
C GLY A 36 9.01 23.44 -10.43
N LEU A 37 8.96 22.78 -9.28
CA LEU A 37 10.14 22.23 -8.59
C LEU A 37 10.90 21.19 -9.42
N TYR A 38 10.17 20.27 -10.07
CA TYR A 38 10.77 19.22 -10.90
C TYR A 38 11.03 19.66 -12.36
N GLY A 39 10.65 20.88 -12.74
CA GLY A 39 10.82 21.38 -14.12
C GLY A 39 9.99 20.61 -15.16
N VAL A 40 8.86 20.02 -14.73
CA VAL A 40 7.98 19.22 -15.59
C VAL A 40 6.59 19.84 -15.69
N THR A 41 5.73 19.29 -16.56
CA THR A 41 4.38 19.79 -16.72
C THR A 41 3.45 19.29 -15.60
N TYR A 42 2.40 20.06 -15.30
CA TYR A 42 1.36 19.66 -14.35
C TYR A 42 0.75 18.27 -14.67
N PRO A 43 0.41 17.93 -15.94
CA PRO A 43 -0.04 16.58 -16.29
C PRO A 43 0.97 15.48 -15.95
N THR A 44 2.27 15.73 -16.12
CA THR A 44 3.34 14.77 -15.80
C THR A 44 3.37 14.44 -14.31
N VAL A 45 3.31 15.46 -13.45
CA VAL A 45 3.25 15.26 -11.99
C VAL A 45 1.96 14.55 -11.60
N ARG A 46 0.82 14.95 -12.19
CA ARG A 46 -0.46 14.32 -11.87
C ARG A 46 -0.45 12.83 -12.15
N LEU A 47 0.08 12.41 -13.30
CA LEU A 47 0.24 11.00 -13.63
C LEU A 47 1.11 10.26 -12.61
N ARG A 48 2.18 10.91 -12.13
CA ARG A 48 3.07 10.34 -11.10
C ARG A 48 2.35 10.19 -9.75
N LEU A 49 1.59 11.20 -9.33
CA LEU A 49 0.76 11.14 -8.12
C LEU A 49 -0.31 10.05 -8.22
N ASP A 50 -0.98 9.93 -9.37
CA ASP A 50 -2.01 8.90 -9.58
C ASP A 50 -1.41 7.49 -9.45
N ARG A 51 -0.22 7.24 -10.00
CA ARG A 51 0.51 5.96 -9.83
C ARG A 51 0.86 5.68 -8.38
N LEU A 52 1.30 6.70 -7.65
CA LEU A 52 1.59 6.58 -6.21
C LEU A 52 0.33 6.24 -5.42
N ILE A 53 -0.79 6.91 -5.68
CA ILE A 53 -2.08 6.60 -5.04
C ILE A 53 -2.49 5.16 -5.33
N GLN A 54 -2.29 4.66 -6.55
CA GLN A 54 -2.57 3.25 -6.87
C GLN A 54 -1.68 2.30 -6.08
N LYS A 55 -0.36 2.56 -5.98
CA LYS A 55 0.56 1.75 -5.15
C LYS A 55 0.12 1.74 -3.68
N VAL A 56 -0.22 2.89 -3.11
CA VAL A 56 -0.70 3.01 -1.72
C VAL A 56 -1.98 2.21 -1.52
N ARG A 57 -2.97 2.34 -2.43
CA ARG A 57 -4.23 1.59 -2.35
C ARG A 57 -4.02 0.08 -2.46
N LEU A 58 -3.11 -0.37 -3.33
CA LEU A 58 -2.77 -1.79 -3.44
C LEU A 58 -2.08 -2.29 -2.17
N GLY A 59 -1.21 -1.49 -1.56
CA GLY A 59 -0.59 -1.80 -0.27
C GLY A 59 -1.62 -1.88 0.87
N ASP A 60 -2.58 -0.96 0.92
CA ASP A 60 -3.70 -0.98 1.87
C ASP A 60 -4.68 -2.14 1.60
N GLU A 61 -4.94 -2.48 0.33
CA GLU A 61 -5.74 -3.66 -0.04
C GLU A 61 -5.00 -4.97 0.31
N HIS A 62 -3.66 -4.97 0.33
CA HIS A 62 -2.86 -6.07 0.83
C HIS A 62 -2.75 -6.10 2.37
N ALA A 63 -3.03 -4.97 3.04
CA ALA A 63 -3.44 -4.92 4.45
C ALA A 63 -4.91 -5.33 4.66
N GLY A 64 -5.60 -5.71 3.59
CA GLY A 64 -6.96 -6.25 3.56
C GLY A 64 -7.06 -7.56 4.33
N ASP A 65 -7.41 -7.40 5.60
CA ASP A 65 -7.73 -8.39 6.62
C ASP A 65 -6.58 -8.80 7.57
N PRO A 66 -6.59 -8.28 8.81
CA PRO A 66 -5.67 -8.70 9.87
C PRO A 66 -5.60 -10.22 10.06
N PHE A 67 -6.69 -10.95 9.74
CA PHE A 67 -6.73 -12.40 9.80
C PHE A 67 -5.94 -13.06 8.66
N ILE A 68 -6.05 -12.55 7.42
CA ILE A 68 -5.26 -13.01 6.29
C ILE A 68 -3.77 -12.71 6.51
N ALA A 69 -3.46 -11.53 7.05
CA ALA A 69 -2.09 -11.15 7.43
C ALA A 69 -1.51 -12.09 8.50
N LEU A 70 -2.30 -12.45 9.52
CA LEU A 70 -1.90 -13.41 10.54
C LEU A 70 -1.63 -14.79 9.95
N ILE A 71 -2.50 -15.29 9.07
CA ILE A 71 -2.33 -16.60 8.41
C ILE A 71 -1.06 -16.62 7.56
N LYS A 72 -0.81 -15.58 6.75
CA LYS A 72 0.42 -15.44 5.97
C LYS A 72 1.65 -15.43 6.87
N ARG A 73 1.62 -14.69 7.98
CA ARG A 73 2.73 -14.66 8.95
C ARG A 73 2.97 -16.02 9.61
N LEU A 74 1.92 -16.79 9.91
CA LEU A 74 2.05 -18.12 10.48
C LEU A 74 2.68 -19.11 9.48
N ALA A 75 2.30 -19.01 8.21
CA ALA A 75 2.90 -19.82 7.14
C ALA A 75 4.39 -19.51 6.92
N LEU A 76 4.76 -18.22 6.93
CA LEU A 76 6.16 -17.78 6.78
C LEU A 76 7.07 -18.18 7.95
N ASN A 77 6.51 -18.41 9.14
CA ASN A 77 7.26 -18.84 10.32
C ASN A 77 7.24 -20.37 10.51
N ASP A 78 6.87 -21.14 9.47
CA ASP A 78 6.74 -22.61 9.50
C ASP A 78 5.80 -23.14 10.60
N LYS A 79 4.92 -22.29 11.14
CA LYS A 79 3.90 -22.68 12.15
C LYS A 79 2.63 -23.23 11.52
N LEU A 80 2.49 -23.09 10.20
CA LEU A 80 1.34 -23.51 9.41
C LEU A 80 1.85 -23.89 8.02
N ASP A 81 1.35 -24.98 7.44
CA ASP A 81 1.72 -25.36 6.08
C ASP A 81 1.05 -24.44 5.05
N PHE A 82 1.70 -24.29 3.90
CA PHE A 82 1.24 -23.37 2.83
C PHE A 82 -0.12 -23.77 2.25
N ASP A 83 -0.42 -25.06 2.18
CA ASP A 83 -1.66 -25.57 1.60
C ASP A 83 -2.86 -25.26 2.52
N THR A 84 -2.69 -25.45 3.83
CA THR A 84 -3.67 -25.09 4.85
C THR A 84 -3.84 -23.58 4.93
N ALA A 85 -2.76 -22.79 4.85
CA ALA A 85 -2.85 -21.34 4.83
C ALA A 85 -3.71 -20.84 3.65
N LYS A 86 -3.53 -21.43 2.46
CA LYS A 86 -4.32 -21.11 1.26
C LYS A 86 -5.78 -21.51 1.42
N LEU A 87 -6.06 -22.66 2.03
CA LEU A 87 -7.41 -23.13 2.33
C LEU A 87 -8.14 -22.18 3.28
N LEU A 88 -7.49 -21.76 4.37
CA LEU A 88 -8.04 -20.84 5.36
C LEU A 88 -8.34 -19.45 4.76
N ILE A 89 -7.42 -18.90 3.96
CA ILE A 89 -7.63 -17.62 3.28
C ILE A 89 -8.81 -17.70 2.30
N THR A 90 -8.94 -18.81 1.57
CA THR A 90 -10.02 -19.01 0.60
C THR A 90 -11.38 -19.14 1.28
N ALA A 91 -11.46 -19.92 2.37
CA ALA A 91 -12.68 -20.08 3.16
C ALA A 91 -13.11 -18.74 3.79
N TYR A 92 -12.15 -17.98 4.32
CA TYR A 92 -12.42 -16.66 4.91
C TYR A 92 -12.94 -15.65 3.88
N LYS A 93 -12.32 -15.57 2.70
CA LYS A 93 -12.79 -14.70 1.61
C LYS A 93 -14.20 -15.05 1.14
N LYS A 94 -14.54 -16.36 1.10
CA LYS A 94 -15.88 -16.83 0.74
C LYS A 94 -16.93 -16.39 1.78
N GLN A 95 -16.62 -16.53 3.06
CA GLN A 95 -17.51 -16.11 4.15
C GLN A 95 -17.72 -14.58 4.18
N LYS A 96 -16.69 -13.80 3.88
CA LYS A 96 -16.77 -12.33 3.82
C LYS A 96 -17.54 -11.84 2.59
N GLY A 97 -17.46 -12.56 1.45
CA GLY A 97 -18.22 -12.27 0.24
C GLY A 97 -19.71 -12.66 0.31
N ASP A 98 -20.08 -13.60 1.17
CA ASP A 98 -21.49 -14.00 1.41
C ASP A 98 -22.21 -13.07 2.44
N GLY A 99 -21.52 -12.08 3.00
CA GLY A 99 -22.07 -11.14 4.00
C GLY A 99 -22.58 -9.80 3.45
N GLU A 100 -22.63 -9.62 2.13
CA GLU A 100 -23.00 -8.37 1.45
C GLU A 100 -24.40 -8.40 0.78
N THR A 101 -25.27 -9.32 1.18
CA THR A 101 -26.71 -9.33 0.82
C THR A 101 -27.62 -9.00 1.98
#